data_AF-A0A3L7PKB6-F1
#
_entry.id   AF-A0A3L7PKB6-F1
#
_cell.length_a   1.000
_cell.length_b   1.000
_cell.length_c   1.000
_cell.angle_alpha   90.00
_cell.angle_beta   90.00
_cell.angle_gamma   90.00
#
_symmetry.space_group_name_H-M   'P 1'
#
loop_
_entity.id
_entity.type
_entity.pdbx_description
1 polymer ?
#
loop_
_entity_poly.entity_id
_entity_poly.type
_entity_poly.pdbx_seq_one_letter_code
_entity_poly.pdbx_strand_id
1 'polypeptide(L)'
;MARIFYSMAGEGRGHATRVRAIVESLRHEHEFSLFAPAAAFDMLSDAYAGTEVRVSRIPGLLFHYTDRRLNYFQTLRHAAGYL
;
A
#
# COMPACT_ATOMS: atom_id res chain seq x y z
N MET A 1 12.07 21.36 3.35
CA MET A 1 11.78 20.12 4.11
C MET A 1 10.30 20.09 4.48
N ALA A 2 9.59 19.04 4.07
CA ALA A 2 8.16 18.87 4.33
C ALA A 2 7.88 17.46 4.86
N ARG A 3 6.74 17.26 5.52
CA ARG A 3 6.26 15.96 5.97
C ARG A 3 5.13 15.52 5.05
N ILE A 4 5.36 14.44 4.31
CA ILE A 4 4.46 13.95 3.26
C ILE A 4 3.77 12.67 3.75
N PHE A 5 2.45 12.77 3.90
CA PHE A 5 1.58 11.63 4.15
C PHE A 5 1.05 11.14 2.81
N TYR A 6 1.38 9.90 2.44
CA TYR A 6 1.06 9.38 1.11
C TYR A 6 0.37 8.01 1.22
N SER A 7 -0.85 7.92 0.72
CA SER A 7 -1.61 6.69 0.56
C SER A 7 -1.74 6.31 -0.92
N MET A 8 -1.97 5.03 -1.19
CA MET A 8 -2.22 4.49 -2.53
C MET A 8 -3.54 3.73 -2.59
N ALA A 9 -4.29 3.98 -3.67
CA ALA A 9 -5.44 3.16 -4.02
C ALA A 9 -4.97 1.84 -4.65
N GLY A 10 -5.55 0.74 -4.22
CA GLY A 10 -5.30 -0.59 -4.77
C GLY A 10 -4.37 -1.46 -3.93
N GLU A 11 -4.59 -2.77 -4.04
CA GLU A 11 -3.89 -3.81 -3.29
C GLU A 11 -2.58 -4.28 -3.94
N GLY A 12 -2.34 -3.85 -5.19
CA GLY A 12 -1.32 -4.45 -6.05
C GLY A 12 0.07 -3.84 -5.90
N ARG A 13 1.08 -4.69 -6.13
CA ARG A 13 2.50 -4.30 -6.22
C ARG A 13 2.78 -3.20 -7.25
N GLY A 14 1.98 -3.09 -8.32
CA GLY A 14 2.13 -2.03 -9.32
C GLY A 14 1.95 -0.61 -8.75
N HIS A 15 1.00 -0.42 -7.83
CA HIS A 15 0.80 0.86 -7.16
C HIS A 15 1.97 1.16 -6.19
N ALA A 16 2.37 0.14 -5.42
CA ALA A 16 3.52 0.25 -4.52
C ALA A 16 4.81 0.63 -5.26
N THR A 17 5.08 0.04 -6.43
CA THR A 17 6.26 0.37 -7.25
C THR A 17 6.27 1.85 -7.66
N ARG A 18 5.13 2.41 -8.06
CA ARG A 18 5.04 3.84 -8.44
C ARG A 18 5.28 4.75 -7.25
N VAL A 19 4.68 4.43 -6.11
CA VAL A 19 4.90 5.18 -4.86
C VAL A 19 6.37 5.12 -4.45
N ARG A 20 6.99 3.94 -4.54
CA ARG A 20 8.41 3.77 -4.24
C ARG A 20 9.28 4.68 -5.11
N ALA A 21 9.05 4.73 -6.42
CA ALA A 21 9.82 5.61 -7.30
C ALA A 21 9.76 7.09 -6.89
N ILE A 22 8.58 7.58 -6.50
CA ILE A 22 8.40 8.95 -6.00
C ILE A 22 9.17 9.14 -4.69
N VAL A 23 9.01 8.22 -3.73
CA VAL A 23 9.66 8.32 -2.43
C VAL A 23 11.18 8.31 -2.56
N GLU A 24 11.78 7.41 -3.35
CA GLU A 24 13.25 7.39 -3.54
C GLU A 24 13.76 8.71 -4.13
N SER A 25 13.00 9.32 -5.05
CA SER A 25 13.38 10.60 -5.64
C SER A 25 13.31 11.80 -4.68
N LEU A 26 12.61 11.69 -3.55
CA LEU A 26 12.29 12.85 -2.68
C LEU A 26 12.64 12.65 -1.19
N ARG A 27 12.88 11.41 -0.74
CA ARG A 27 13.14 11.08 0.68
C ARG A 27 14.41 11.71 1.26
N HIS A 28 15.31 12.16 0.40
CA HIS A 28 16.52 12.88 0.82
C HIS A 28 16.24 14.35 1.18
N GLU A 29 15.09 14.91 0.79
CA GLU A 29 14.68 16.30 1.06
C GLU A 29 13.45 16.40 1.99
N HIS A 30 12.67 15.32 2.09
CA HIS A 30 11.37 15.27 2.76
C HIS A 30 11.19 14.01 3.61
N GLU A 31 10.41 14.13 4.67
CA GLU A 31 10.00 12.98 5.49
C GLU A 31 8.76 12.33 4.89
N PHE A 32 8.74 11.00 4.80
CA PHE A 32 7.60 10.24 4.28
C PHE A 32 6.93 9.35 5.33
N SER A 33 5.60 9.36 5.33
CA SER A 33 4.75 8.40 6.03
C SER A 33 3.79 7.79 5.02
N LEU A 34 4.02 6.52 4.70
CA LEU A 34 3.26 5.76 3.72
C LEU A 34 2.14 4.97 4.41
N PHE A 35 0.96 4.99 3.82
CA PHE A 35 -0.19 4.20 4.26
C PHE A 35 -0.56 3.22 3.15
N ALA A 36 -0.34 1.94 3.39
CA ALA A 36 -0.49 0.92 2.36
C ALA A 36 -1.38 -0.23 2.85
N PRO A 37 -2.27 -0.75 1.99
CA PRO A 37 -3.02 -1.98 2.26
C PRO A 37 -2.30 -3.23 1.72
N ALA A 38 -2.64 -4.39 2.28
CA ALA A 38 -2.30 -5.72 1.77
C ALA A 38 -0.87 -5.86 1.18
N ALA A 39 -0.75 -6.32 -0.07
CA ALA A 39 0.54 -6.62 -0.68
C ALA A 39 1.39 -5.37 -0.95
N ALA A 40 0.78 -4.18 -1.02
CA ALA A 40 1.52 -2.93 -1.08
C ALA A 40 2.24 -2.65 0.25
N PHE A 41 1.59 -2.92 1.39
CA PHE A 41 2.24 -2.82 2.70
C PHE A 41 3.39 -3.80 2.81
N ASP A 42 3.17 -5.07 2.49
CA ASP A 42 4.20 -6.11 2.63
C ASP A 42 5.44 -5.73 1.81
N MET A 43 5.24 -5.31 0.55
CA MET A 43 6.34 -4.87 -0.32
C MET A 43 7.07 -3.61 0.21
N LEU A 44 6.36 -2.59 0.67
CA LEU A 44 6.95 -1.31 1.06
C LEU A 44 7.61 -1.37 2.44
N SER A 45 7.00 -2.10 3.39
CA SER A 45 7.54 -2.26 4.73
C SER A 45 8.89 -3.00 4.70
N ASP A 46 9.00 -4.05 3.89
CA ASP A 46 10.27 -4.74 3.66
C ASP A 46 11.29 -3.83 2.96
N ALA A 47 10.88 -3.09 1.93
CA ALA A 47 11.78 -2.23 1.16
C ALA A 47 12.36 -1.05 1.97
N TYR A 48 11.62 -0.55 2.96
CA TYR A 48 12.01 0.61 3.78
C TYR A 48 12.41 0.25 5.21
N ALA A 49 12.57 -1.04 5.51
CA ALA A 49 13.08 -1.49 6.80
C ALA A 49 14.46 -0.85 7.10
N GLY A 50 14.58 -0.22 8.27
CA GLY A 50 15.81 0.46 8.70
C GLY A 50 16.05 1.83 8.06
N THR A 51 15.08 2.37 7.32
CA THR A 51 15.13 3.75 6.79
C THR A 51 14.26 4.72 7.59
N GLU A 52 14.38 6.01 7.29
CA GLU A 52 13.55 7.08 7.83
C GLU A 52 12.09 7.06 7.33
N VAL A 53 11.80 6.32 6.25
CA VAL A 53 10.47 6.23 5.65
C VAL A 53 9.59 5.33 6.53
N ARG A 54 8.49 5.90 7.06
CA ARG A 54 7.54 5.14 7.88
C ARG A 54 6.51 4.48 6.98
N VAL A 55 6.21 3.20 7.21
CA VAL A 55 5.16 2.47 6.48
C VAL A 55 4.15 1.93 7.49
N SER A 56 2.90 2.36 7.37
CA SER A 56 1.80 1.94 8.23
C SER A 56 0.78 1.13 7.43
N ARG A 57 0.36 0.00 7.98
CA ARG A 57 -0.70 -0.81 7.39
C ARG A 57 -2.03 -0.09 7.59
N ILE A 58 -2.78 0.08 6.51
CA ILE A 58 -4.18 0.49 6.56
C ILE A 58 -5.04 -0.64 5.98
N PRO A 59 -6.31 -0.76 6.39
CA PRO A 59 -7.20 -1.66 5.69
C PRO A 59 -7.46 -1.13 4.28
N GLY A 60 -7.88 -2.01 3.38
CA GLY A 60 -8.14 -1.65 1.99
C GLY A 60 -9.13 -2.60 1.35
N LEU A 61 -9.73 -2.16 0.24
CA LEU A 61 -10.60 -2.98 -0.57
C LEU A 61 -9.75 -3.94 -1.41
N LEU A 62 -9.97 -5.24 -1.21
CA LEU A 62 -9.18 -6.31 -1.82
C LEU A 62 -10.06 -7.15 -2.74
N PHE A 63 -9.57 -7.45 -3.94
CA PHE A 63 -10.21 -8.40 -4.84
C PHE A 63 -9.70 -9.81 -4.54
N HIS A 64 -10.62 -10.70 -4.19
CA HIS A 64 -10.30 -12.09 -3.92
C HIS A 64 -10.48 -12.93 -5.17
N TYR A 65 -9.48 -13.73 -5.53
CA TYR A 65 -9.53 -14.60 -6.70
C TYR A 65 -9.55 -16.08 -6.29
N THR A 66 -10.41 -16.87 -6.92
CA THR A 66 -10.49 -18.33 -6.79
C THR A 66 -10.52 -18.93 -8.19
N ASP A 67 -9.72 -19.97 -8.46
CA ASP A 67 -9.62 -20.59 -9.80
C ASP A 67 -9.34 -19.62 -10.94
N ARG A 68 -8.49 -18.61 -10.69
CA ARG A 68 -8.15 -17.51 -11.62
C ARG A 68 -9.34 -16.63 -12.02
N ARG A 69 -10.44 -16.68 -11.27
CA ARG A 69 -11.61 -15.81 -11.45
C ARG A 69 -11.85 -14.97 -10.22
N LEU A 70 -12.44 -13.79 -10.41
CA LEU A 70 -12.82 -12.92 -9.31
C LEU A 70 -13.95 -13.59 -8.50
N ASN A 71 -13.72 -13.77 -7.21
CA ASN A 71 -14.70 -14.27 -6.26
C ASN A 71 -15.44 -13.09 -5.63
N TYR A 72 -16.57 -12.71 -6.24
CA TYR A 72 -17.39 -11.59 -5.79
C TYR A 72 -17.90 -11.76 -4.36
N PHE A 73 -18.29 -12.98 -3.97
CA PHE A 73 -18.81 -13.23 -2.62
C PHE A 73 -17.74 -12.99 -1.56
N GLN A 74 -16.52 -13.54 -1.76
CA GLN A 74 -15.41 -13.27 -0.84
C GLN A 74 -15.01 -11.80 -0.85
N THR A 75 -14.92 -11.19 -2.03
CA THR A 75 -14.61 -9.76 -2.19
C THR A 75 -15.60 -8.88 -1.41
N LEU A 76 -16.91 -9.10 -1.59
CA LEU A 76 -17.95 -8.33 -0.89
C LEU A 76 -17.95 -8.59 0.61
N ARG A 77 -17.77 -9.84 1.04
CA ARG A 77 -17.71 -10.18 2.47
C ARG A 77 -16.54 -9.48 3.16
N HIS A 78 -15.37 -9.42 2.52
CA HIS A 78 -14.20 -8.72 3.06
C HIS A 78 -14.34 -7.19 2.97
N ALA A 79 -14.96 -6.68 1.91
CA ALA A 79 -15.27 -5.25 1.76
C ALA A 79 -16.31 -4.76 2.78
N ALA A 80 -17.25 -5.60 3.21
CA ALA A 80 -18.27 -5.24 4.21
C ALA A 80 -17.69 -4.90 5.59
N GLY A 81 -16.51 -5.42 5.93
CA GLY A 81 -15.81 -5.01 7.16
C GLY A 81 -15.12 -3.63 7.06
N TYR A 82 -15.15 -3.00 5.89
CA TYR A 82 -14.48 -1.75 5.58
C TYR A 82 -15.45 -0.58 5.32
N LEU A 83 -16.72 -0.86 5.00
CA LEU A 83 -17.81 0.12 4.84
C LEU A 83 -18.58 0.28 6.15
#